data_AF-A0A177QKE1-F1
#
_entry.id   AF-A0A177QKE1-F1
#
_cell.length_a   1.000
_cell.length_b   1.000
_cell.length_c   1.000
_cell.angle_alpha   90.00
_cell.angle_beta   90.00
_cell.angle_gamma   90.00
#
_symmetry.space_group_name_H-M   'P 1'
#
loop_
_entity.id
_entity.type
_entity.pdbx_description
1 polymer ?
#
loop_
_entity_poly.entity_id
_entity_poly.type
_entity_poly.pdbx_seq_one_letter_code
_entity_poly.pdbx_strand_id
1 'polypeptide(L)' 'MAKRLPDKHQGTLNIRQIPIDMIFRLKMAAAAERRTVKGFILALIEERIQELEKKGLLPKGK' A
#
# COMPACT_ATOMS: atom_id res chain seq x y z
N MET A 1 -21.05 18.32 -16.40
CA MET A 1 -20.70 17.11 -15.65
C MET A 1 -19.42 16.52 -16.24
N ALA A 2 -18.32 16.52 -15.50
CA ALA A 2 -17.03 16.05 -16.00
C ALA A 2 -17.07 14.52 -16.21
N LYS A 3 -16.69 14.09 -17.42
CA LYS A 3 -16.64 12.71 -17.88
C LYS A 3 -15.53 11.98 -17.10
N ARG A 4 -15.88 11.06 -16.18
CA ARG A 4 -14.89 10.19 -15.51
C ARG A 4 -14.20 9.34 -16.59
N LEU A 5 -12.88 9.50 -16.73
CA LEU A 5 -12.05 8.64 -17.57
C LEU A 5 -12.15 7.19 -17.02
N PRO A 6 -12.17 6.16 -17.88
CA PRO A 6 -12.25 4.79 -17.43
C PRO A 6 -10.98 4.43 -16.64
N ASP A 7 -11.15 3.96 -15.41
CA ASP A 7 -10.14 3.46 -14.46
C ASP A 7 -9.36 2.22 -14.95
N LYS A 8 -8.78 2.25 -16.16
CA LYS A 8 -8.06 1.10 -16.76
C LYS A 8 -6.72 0.75 -16.09
N HIS A 9 -6.34 1.40 -14.99
CA HIS A 9 -5.01 1.25 -14.37
C HIS A 9 -5.04 1.06 -12.84
N GLN A 10 -6.20 0.74 -12.24
CA GLN A 10 -6.28 0.50 -10.79
C GLN A 10 -6.55 -0.97 -10.49
N GLY A 11 -5.68 -1.57 -9.67
CA GLY A 11 -5.89 -2.91 -9.10
C GLY A 11 -6.51 -2.84 -7.71
N THR A 12 -7.23 -3.90 -7.31
CA THR A 12 -7.74 -4.05 -5.93
C THR A 12 -7.03 -5.20 -5.25
N LEU A 13 -6.49 -4.97 -4.05
CA LEU A 13 -5.92 -6.00 -3.19
C LEU A 13 -6.85 -6.25 -2.00
N ASN A 14 -7.37 -7.48 -1.89
CA ASN A 14 -8.18 -7.91 -0.75
C ASN A 14 -7.35 -8.79 0.17
N ILE A 15 -7.09 -8.32 1.40
CA ILE A 15 -6.37 -9.09 2.42
C ILE A 15 -7.39 -9.58 3.46
N ARG A 16 -7.49 -10.89 3.64
CA ARG A 16 -8.43 -11.54 4.56
C ARG A 16 -7.68 -12.23 5.70
N GLN A 17 -8.41 -12.59 6.75
CA GLN A 17 -7.87 -13.30 7.92
C GLN A 17 -6.77 -12.54 8.66
N ILE A 18 -6.87 -11.20 8.69
CA ILE A 18 -5.97 -10.38 9.51
C ILE A 18 -6.45 -10.43 10.97
N PRO A 19 -5.57 -10.74 11.94
CA PRO A 19 -5.91 -10.67 13.35
C PRO A 19 -6.44 -9.28 13.76
N ILE A 20 -7.49 -9.24 14.57
CA ILE A 20 -8.16 -7.96 14.92
C ILE A 20 -7.22 -7.00 15.68
N ASP A 21 -6.35 -7.55 16.51
CA ASP A 21 -5.32 -6.82 17.24
C ASP A 21 -4.27 -6.22 16.28
N MET A 22 -3.99 -6.87 15.15
CA MET A 22 -3.11 -6.34 14.11
C MET A 22 -3.77 -5.15 13.39
N ILE A 23 -5.08 -5.20 13.12
CA ILE A 23 -5.82 -4.05 12.54
C ILE A 23 -5.78 -2.85 13.48
N PHE A 24 -5.92 -3.07 14.79
CA PHE A 24 -5.82 -2.00 15.78
C PHE A 24 -4.42 -1.35 15.75
N ARG A 25 -3.36 -2.15 15.82
CA ARG A 25 -1.97 -1.67 15.77
C ARG A 25 -1.65 -0.95 14.46
N LEU A 26 -2.15 -1.44 13.33
CA LEU A 26 -2.03 -0.81 12.03
C LEU A 26 -2.64 0.61 12.00
N LYS A 27 -3.84 0.78 12.58
CA LYS A 27 -4.46 2.11 12.69
C LYS A 27 -3.64 3.06 13.56
N MET A 28 -3.12 2.57 14.68
CA MET A 28 -2.25 3.35 15.56
C MET A 28 -0.97 3.79 14.86
N ALA A 29 -0.32 2.89 14.12
CA ALA A 29 0.88 3.20 13.34
C ALA A 29 0.60 4.26 12.27
N ALA A 30 -0.48 4.09 11.49
CA ALA A 30 -0.89 5.07 10.50
C ALA A 30 -1.16 6.46 11.11
N ALA A 31 -1.81 6.49 12.29
CA ALA A 31 -2.08 7.73 13.02
C ALA A 31 -0.81 8.41 13.52
N ALA A 32 0.15 7.65 14.05
CA ALA A 32 1.44 8.17 14.51
C ALA A 32 2.22 8.88 13.38
N GLU A 33 2.12 8.37 12.16
CA GLU A 33 2.72 8.98 10.96
C GLU A 33 1.86 10.06 10.29
N ARG A 34 0.68 10.39 10.85
CA ARG A 34 -0.29 11.34 10.28
C ARG A 34 -0.73 10.94 8.85
N ARG A 35 -0.87 9.63 8.60
CA ARG A 35 -1.30 9.06 7.32
C ARG A 35 -2.64 8.34 7.47
N THR A 36 -3.34 8.15 6.35
CA THR A 36 -4.45 7.19 6.29
C THR A 36 -3.89 5.76 6.31
N VAL A 37 -4.68 4.78 6.76
CA VAL A 37 -4.26 3.36 6.73
C VAL A 37 -3.84 2.91 5.32
N LYS A 38 -4.60 3.32 4.30
CA LYS A 38 -4.25 3.07 2.90
C LYS A 38 -2.90 3.68 2.55
N GLY A 39 -2.68 4.96 2.87
CA GLY A 39 -1.44 5.66 2.57
C GLY A 39 -0.23 5.07 3.29
N PHE A 40 -0.41 4.62 4.53
CA PHE A 40 0.61 3.92 5.31
C PHE A 40 0.99 2.58 4.66
N ILE A 41 0.01 1.75 4.32
CA ILE A 41 0.27 0.45 3.67
C ILE A 41 0.96 0.64 2.31
N LEU A 42 0.48 1.59 1.48
CA LEU A 42 1.08 1.83 0.17
C LEU A 42 2.53 2.31 0.28
N ALA A 43 2.84 3.18 1.24
CA ALA A 43 4.21 3.63 1.48
C ALA A 43 5.12 2.46 1.87
N LEU A 44 4.69 1.60 2.80
CA LEU A 44 5.44 0.40 3.18
C LEU A 44 5.67 -0.56 2.01
N ILE A 45 4.66 -0.76 1.16
CA ILE A 45 4.78 -1.61 -0.04
C ILE A 45 5.80 -1.01 -1.01
N GLU A 46 5.68 0.28 -1.31
CA GLU A 46 6.56 1.02 -2.22
C GLU A 46 8.02 0.96 -1.75
N GLU A 47 8.27 1.32 -0.49
CA GLU A 47 9.61 1.28 0.12
C GLU A 47 10.21 -0.12 0.03
N ARG A 48 9.41 -1.15 0.38
CA ARG A 48 9.88 -2.53 0.34
C ARG A 48 10.18 -3.01 -1.07
N ILE A 49 9.38 -2.63 -2.07
CA ILE A 49 9.65 -2.95 -3.48
C ILE A 49 10.95 -2.29 -3.93
N GLN A 50 11.13 -1.00 -3.66
CA GLN A 50 12.35 -0.26 -4.03
C GLN A 50 13.61 -0.86 -3.39
N GLU A 51 13.52 -1.31 -2.13
CA GLU A 51 14.63 -2.03 -1.48
C GLU A 51 14.98 -3.34 -2.21
N LEU A 52 13.97 -4.11 -2.61
CA LEU A 52 14.16 -5.39 -3.28
C LEU A 52 14.72 -5.19 -4.70
N GLU A 53 14.29 -4.15 -5.41
CA GLU A 53 14.87 -3.75 -6.69
C GLU A 53 16.35 -3.35 -6.56
N LYS A 54 16.68 -2.55 -5.53
CA LYS A 54 18.08 -2.17 -5.23
C LYS A 54 18.97 -3.39 -4.93
N LYS A 55 18.39 -4.43 -4.32
CA LYS A 55 19.07 -5.71 -4.05
C LYS A 55 19.14 -6.64 -5.26
N GLY A 56 18.53 -6.26 -6.39
CA GLY A 56 18.45 -7.10 -7.59
C GLY A 56 17.50 -8.30 -7.45
N LEU A 57 16.66 -8.33 -6.42
CA LEU A 57 15.70 -9.41 -6.17
C LEU A 57 14.40 -9.22 -6.96
N LEU A 58 14.10 -7.98 -7.33
CA LEU A 58 13.02 -7.64 -8.25
C LEU A 58 13.59 -6.93 -9.48
N PRO A 59 12.99 -7.11 -10.66
CA PRO A 59 13.32 -6.29 -11.82
C PRO A 59 12.96 -4.83 -11.52
N LYS A 60 13.84 -3.89 -11.91
CA LYS A 60 13.50 -2.46 -11.87
C LYS A 60 12.28 -2.23 -12.76
N GLY A 61 11.29 -1.50 -12.25
CA GLY A 61 10.02 -1.25 -12.94
C GLY A 61 10.14 -0.85 -14.43
N LYS A 62 9.08 -1.11 -15.19
CA LYS A 62 8.90 -0.56 -16.55
C LYS A 62 8.55 0.92 -16.49
#